data_AF-M4VSA1-F1
#
_entry.id   AF-M4VSA1-F1
#
_cell.length_a   1.000
_cell.length_b   1.000
_cell.length_c   1.000
_cell.angle_alpha   90.00
_cell.angle_beta   90.00
_cell.angle_gamma   90.00
#
_symmetry.space_group_name_H-M   'P 1'
#
loop_
_entity.id
_entity.type
_entity.pdbx_description
1 polymer ?
#
loop_
_entity_poly.entity_id
_entity_poly.type
_entity_poly.pdbx_seq_one_letter_code
_entity_poly.pdbx_strand_id
1 'polypeptide(L)'
;MKSSLVYDVPTRLFHWLFAGLFLFSFVVAKTVDDESLIFTYHMLSGLLLGFIVLWRILWGIIGSKYARFSNFSLRPSELKDYFLGILSNSKKRWTGHNPASSWAALFMFALGLGLAVTGYLMTTGHKETYEDLHEFLANAFLVVAILHVAGVVLHSVRHHDWIALSMVNGRKLTLEGMETITSSRRLAGLVSAILVLSVTLFLYNRFDTQSRTLLLFGQKLQLGESEKGRSEGNDFGLHSQSGKLIEMKHDDDDDD
;
A
#
# COMPACT_ATOMS: atom_id res chain seq x y z
N MET A 1 10.72 -31.99 -16.08
CA MET A 1 9.99 -30.80 -15.58
C MET A 1 9.23 -30.18 -16.74
N LYS A 2 7.97 -29.79 -16.55
CA LYS A 2 7.15 -29.18 -17.61
C LYS A 2 6.75 -27.77 -17.21
N SER A 3 6.72 -26.86 -18.19
CA SER A 3 6.18 -25.51 -17.99
C SER A 3 4.65 -25.58 -17.95
N SER A 4 4.06 -25.30 -16.79
CA SER A 4 2.64 -25.44 -16.54
C SER A 4 2.02 -24.14 -16.05
N LEU A 5 0.75 -23.91 -16.39
CA LEU A 5 0.02 -22.72 -15.98
C LEU A 5 -0.40 -22.84 -14.50
N VAL A 6 -0.03 -21.84 -13.69
CA VAL A 6 -0.28 -21.80 -12.25
C VAL A 6 -1.07 -20.55 -11.86
N TYR A 7 -0.65 -19.37 -12.33
CA TYR A 7 -1.28 -18.10 -11.98
C TYR A 7 -2.17 -17.60 -13.12
N ASP A 8 -3.42 -17.25 -12.81
CA ASP A 8 -4.36 -16.66 -13.77
C ASP A 8 -4.07 -15.16 -14.05
N VAL A 9 -4.71 -14.58 -15.07
CA VAL A 9 -4.49 -13.17 -15.44
C VAL A 9 -4.90 -12.22 -14.30
N PRO A 10 -6.08 -12.34 -13.67
CA PRO A 10 -6.47 -11.42 -12.59
C PRO A 10 -5.49 -11.38 -11.42
N THR A 11 -4.94 -12.52 -11.01
CA THR A 11 -3.95 -12.59 -9.93
C THR A 11 -2.67 -11.82 -10.29
N ARG A 12 -2.20 -11.97 -11.53
CA ARG A 12 -0.98 -11.29 -12.01
C ARG A 12 -1.21 -9.80 -12.19
N LEU A 13 -2.37 -9.41 -12.73
CA LEU A 13 -2.76 -8.01 -12.87
C LEU A 13 -2.81 -7.33 -11.50
N PHE A 14 -3.48 -7.93 -10.52
CA PHE A 14 -3.49 -7.45 -9.14
C PHE A 14 -2.07 -7.24 -8.62
N HIS A 15 -1.22 -8.26 -8.71
CA HIS A 15 0.13 -8.21 -8.15
C HIS A 15 0.94 -7.03 -8.69
N TRP A 16 0.98 -6.85 -10.01
CA TRP A 16 1.78 -5.78 -10.62
C TRP A 16 1.18 -4.40 -10.42
N LEU A 17 -0.15 -4.26 -10.47
CA LEU A 17 -0.80 -3.00 -10.15
C LEU A 17 -0.57 -2.61 -8.69
N PHE A 18 -0.76 -3.55 -7.76
CA PHE A 18 -0.54 -3.30 -6.34
C PHE A 18 0.92 -2.93 -6.08
N ALA A 19 1.89 -3.72 -6.57
CA ALA A 19 3.30 -3.44 -6.35
C ALA A 19 3.73 -2.07 -6.92
N GLY A 20 3.28 -1.74 -8.14
CA GLY A 20 3.61 -0.46 -8.78
C GLY A 20 2.97 0.74 -8.07
N LEU A 21 1.68 0.65 -7.74
CA LEU A 21 0.97 1.72 -7.03
C LEU A 21 1.46 1.89 -5.60
N PHE A 22 1.76 0.79 -4.89
CA PHE A 22 2.33 0.87 -3.55
C PHE A 22 3.70 1.54 -3.58
N LEU A 23 4.59 1.14 -4.50
CA LEU A 23 5.90 1.77 -4.64
C LEU A 23 5.77 3.26 -4.96
N PHE A 24 4.92 3.62 -5.91
CA PHE A 24 4.63 5.02 -6.25
C PHE A 24 4.14 5.80 -5.02
N SER A 25 3.10 5.29 -4.35
CA SER A 25 2.48 5.89 -3.17
C SER A 25 3.48 6.06 -2.03
N PHE A 26 4.30 5.05 -1.76
CA PHE A 26 5.33 5.09 -0.72
C PHE A 26 6.44 6.09 -1.04
N VAL A 27 6.91 6.14 -2.30
CA VAL A 27 7.92 7.12 -2.72
C VAL A 27 7.38 8.53 -2.57
N VAL A 28 6.18 8.81 -3.07
CA VAL A 28 5.56 10.13 -2.92
C VAL A 28 5.47 10.52 -1.45
N ALA A 29 4.97 9.63 -0.58
CA ALA A 29 4.87 9.91 0.85
C ALA A 29 6.22 10.18 1.54
N LYS A 30 7.34 9.65 1.03
CA LYS A 30 8.67 9.83 1.64
C LYS A 30 9.49 10.96 1.03
N THR A 31 9.17 11.41 -0.18
CA THR A 31 9.98 12.40 -0.90
C THR A 31 9.25 13.69 -1.21
N VAL A 32 7.93 13.73 -1.02
CA VAL A 32 7.08 14.88 -1.36
C VAL A 32 6.45 15.41 -0.08
N ASP A 33 6.55 16.73 0.09
CA ASP A 33 5.91 17.48 1.17
C ASP A 33 4.37 17.33 1.11
N ASP A 34 3.71 17.18 2.25
CA ASP A 34 2.27 16.93 2.32
C ASP A 34 1.41 18.16 1.95
N GLU A 35 2.01 19.36 1.94
CA GLU A 35 1.40 20.58 1.38
C GLU A 35 1.46 20.59 -0.16
N SER A 36 2.23 19.73 -0.82
CA SER A 36 2.37 19.70 -2.27
C SER A 36 1.13 19.12 -2.96
N LEU A 37 0.75 19.70 -4.10
CA LEU A 37 -0.27 19.10 -4.98
C LEU A 37 0.09 17.68 -5.42
N ILE A 38 1.38 17.35 -5.51
CA ILE A 38 1.83 16.01 -5.90
C ILE A 38 1.46 14.97 -4.82
N PHE A 39 1.39 15.37 -3.55
CA PHE A 39 0.98 14.49 -2.45
C PHE A 39 -0.46 13.99 -2.60
N THR A 40 -1.33 14.75 -3.28
CA THR A 40 -2.70 14.29 -3.56
C THR A 40 -2.72 12.96 -4.34
N TYR A 41 -1.70 12.68 -5.16
CA TYR A 41 -1.57 11.42 -5.88
C TYR A 41 -1.20 10.24 -4.97
N HIS A 42 -0.52 10.46 -3.84
CA HIS A 42 -0.35 9.43 -2.82
C HIS A 42 -1.72 8.99 -2.29
N MET A 43 -2.60 9.96 -1.99
CA MET A 43 -3.93 9.69 -1.45
C MET A 43 -4.87 9.04 -2.50
N LEU A 44 -4.87 9.54 -3.74
CA LEU A 44 -5.65 8.94 -4.85
C LEU A 44 -5.19 7.51 -5.16
N SER A 45 -3.87 7.27 -5.20
CA SER A 45 -3.32 5.93 -5.40
C SER A 45 -3.63 5.00 -4.22
N GLY A 46 -3.66 5.52 -2.98
CA GLY A 46 -4.11 4.81 -1.79
C GLY A 46 -5.57 4.34 -1.87
N LEU A 47 -6.48 5.21 -2.31
CA LEU A 47 -7.89 4.84 -2.54
C LEU A 47 -8.03 3.77 -3.63
N LEU A 48 -7.28 3.90 -4.73
CA LEU A 48 -7.25 2.89 -5.80
C LEU A 48 -6.66 1.56 -5.31
N LEU A 49 -5.61 1.59 -4.50
CA LEU A 49 -5.03 0.40 -3.86
C LEU A 49 -6.06 -0.29 -2.96
N GLY A 50 -6.84 0.47 -2.18
CA GLY A 50 -7.94 -0.06 -1.38
C GLY A 50 -8.95 -0.84 -2.23
N PHE A 51 -9.38 -0.27 -3.35
CA PHE A 51 -10.24 -0.96 -4.31
C PHE A 51 -9.59 -2.25 -4.86
N ILE A 52 -8.31 -2.18 -5.26
CA ILE A 52 -7.54 -3.31 -5.81
C ILE A 52 -7.42 -4.46 -4.79
N VAL A 53 -7.21 -4.15 -3.50
CA VAL A 53 -7.19 -5.14 -2.41
C VAL A 53 -8.55 -5.82 -2.25
N LEU A 54 -9.64 -5.04 -2.20
CA LEU A 54 -11.00 -5.59 -2.09
C LEU A 54 -11.34 -6.50 -3.28
N TRP A 55 -11.01 -6.08 -4.50
CA TRP A 55 -11.18 -6.90 -5.69
C TRP A 55 -10.40 -8.21 -5.58
N ARG A 56 -9.17 -8.16 -5.06
CA ARG A 56 -8.35 -9.36 -4.89
C ARG A 56 -8.87 -10.29 -3.81
N ILE A 57 -9.42 -9.77 -2.72
CA ILE A 57 -10.09 -10.57 -1.69
C ILE A 57 -11.26 -11.32 -2.30
N LEU A 58 -12.10 -10.65 -3.09
CA LEU A 58 -13.18 -11.30 -3.83
C LEU A 58 -12.64 -12.40 -4.76
N TRP A 59 -11.62 -12.09 -5.56
CA TRP A 59 -10.97 -13.09 -6.43
C TRP A 59 -10.31 -14.24 -5.64
N GLY A 60 -9.94 -14.00 -4.37
CA GLY A 60 -9.42 -15.02 -3.46
C GLY A 60 -10.47 -16.00 -2.95
N ILE A 61 -11.75 -15.73 -3.22
CA ILE A 61 -12.86 -16.62 -2.88
C ILE A 61 -13.33 -17.35 -4.14
N ILE A 62 -13.56 -16.63 -5.24
CA ILE A 62 -14.18 -17.16 -6.47
C ILE A 62 -13.19 -17.53 -7.60
N GLY A 63 -11.92 -17.18 -7.45
CA GLY A 63 -10.91 -17.29 -8.52
C GLY A 63 -10.43 -18.71 -8.82
N SER A 64 -9.36 -18.81 -9.61
CA SER A 64 -8.75 -20.10 -9.93
C SER A 64 -8.14 -20.79 -8.70
N LYS A 65 -7.79 -22.09 -8.83
CA LYS A 65 -7.29 -22.93 -7.73
C LYS A 65 -6.20 -22.25 -6.89
N TYR A 66 -5.17 -21.70 -7.52
CA TYR A 66 -4.03 -21.07 -6.84
C TYR A 66 -4.27 -19.60 -6.48
N ALA A 67 -5.36 -19.00 -6.95
CA ALA A 67 -5.80 -17.68 -6.52
C ALA A 67 -6.59 -17.74 -5.19
N ARG A 68 -7.23 -18.88 -4.89
CA ARG A 68 -8.11 -19.02 -3.73
C ARG A 68 -7.37 -19.15 -2.41
N PHE A 69 -7.88 -18.49 -1.37
CA PHE A 69 -7.33 -18.57 -0.01
C PHE A 69 -7.39 -19.99 0.57
N SER A 70 -8.34 -20.81 0.14
CA SER A 70 -8.43 -22.22 0.54
C SER A 70 -7.23 -23.07 0.10
N ASN A 71 -6.41 -22.57 -0.83
CA ASN A 71 -5.19 -23.25 -1.28
C ASN A 71 -3.94 -22.75 -0.55
N PHE A 72 -4.07 -21.77 0.37
CA PHE A 72 -2.94 -21.24 1.10
C PHE A 72 -2.52 -22.22 2.19
N SER A 73 -1.21 -22.45 2.31
CA SER A 73 -0.65 -23.26 3.38
C SER A 73 -0.42 -22.37 4.61
N LEU A 74 -1.45 -22.29 5.47
CA LEU A 74 -1.47 -21.45 6.67
C LEU A 74 -1.30 -22.24 7.97
N ARG A 75 -0.69 -23.42 7.90
CA ARG A 75 -0.38 -24.24 9.09
C ARG A 75 0.95 -23.77 9.69
N PRO A 76 1.00 -23.33 10.97
CA PRO A 76 2.25 -22.86 11.58
C PRO A 76 3.37 -23.91 11.59
N SER A 77 3.01 -25.20 11.73
CA SER A 77 3.98 -26.30 11.66
C SER A 77 4.65 -26.40 10.27
N GLU A 78 3.88 -26.23 9.19
CA GLU A 78 4.42 -26.27 7.82
C GLU A 78 5.32 -25.06 7.52
N LEU A 79 5.06 -23.92 8.15
CA LEU A 79 5.94 -22.76 8.08
C LEU A 79 7.28 -23.05 8.77
N LYS A 80 7.26 -23.63 9.98
CA LYS A 80 8.47 -24.05 10.69
C LYS A 80 9.26 -25.07 9.87
N ASP A 81 8.60 -26.09 9.35
CA ASP A 81 9.23 -27.13 8.52
C ASP A 81 9.83 -26.55 7.24
N TYR A 82 9.18 -25.53 6.64
CA TYR A 82 9.71 -24.82 5.48
C TYR A 82 11.06 -24.14 5.79
N PHE A 83 11.14 -23.40 6.90
CA PHE A 83 12.38 -22.73 7.29
C PHE A 83 13.49 -23.70 7.70
N LEU A 84 13.16 -24.75 8.46
CA LEU A 84 14.11 -25.83 8.76
C LEU A 84 14.59 -26.54 7.49
N GLY A 85 13.68 -26.74 6.53
CA GLY A 85 13.99 -27.34 5.23
C GLY A 85 14.95 -26.50 4.38
N ILE A 86 14.90 -25.16 4.50
CA ILE A 86 15.88 -24.28 3.87
C ILE A 86 17.29 -24.55 4.43
N LEU A 87 17.41 -24.69 5.75
CA LEU A 87 18.69 -24.98 6.43
C LEU A 87 19.20 -26.39 6.14
N SER A 88 18.29 -27.38 6.08
CA SER A 88 18.61 -28.80 5.86
C SER A 88 18.75 -29.19 4.38
N ASN A 89 18.81 -28.23 3.47
CA ASN A 89 18.93 -28.42 2.03
C ASN A 89 17.79 -29.27 1.39
N SER A 90 16.58 -29.26 1.95
CA SER A 90 15.43 -30.04 1.45
C SER A 90 15.03 -29.63 0.02
N LYS A 91 14.61 -30.61 -0.78
CA LYS A 91 14.17 -30.46 -2.18
C LYS A 91 12.64 -30.41 -2.35
N LYS A 92 11.87 -30.25 -1.26
CA LYS A 92 10.40 -30.18 -1.34
C LYS A 92 9.98 -28.99 -2.22
N ARG A 93 9.09 -29.24 -3.19
CA ARG A 93 8.58 -28.22 -4.12
C ARG A 93 7.08 -28.03 -3.91
N TRP A 94 6.63 -26.79 -4.05
CA TRP A 94 5.22 -26.41 -4.02
C TRP A 94 4.79 -25.91 -5.39
N THR A 95 3.62 -26.32 -5.87
CA THR A 95 3.11 -25.93 -7.19
C THR A 95 2.62 -24.48 -7.20
N GLY A 96 1.79 -24.11 -6.22
CA GLY A 96 1.35 -22.74 -5.97
C GLY A 96 2.24 -22.04 -4.94
N HIS A 97 1.62 -21.53 -3.88
CA HIS A 97 2.30 -20.89 -2.75
C HIS A 97 2.97 -21.94 -1.86
N ASN A 98 4.19 -21.66 -1.43
CA ASN A 98 4.80 -22.35 -0.29
C ASN A 98 4.27 -21.73 1.03
N PRO A 99 4.51 -22.37 2.20
CA PRO A 99 4.02 -21.85 3.47
C PRO A 99 4.45 -20.41 3.74
N ALA A 100 5.74 -20.08 3.55
CA ALA A 100 6.24 -18.71 3.77
C ALA A 100 5.55 -17.67 2.89
N SER A 101 5.37 -17.95 1.59
CA SER A 101 4.66 -17.07 0.66
C SER A 101 3.17 -16.94 0.98
N SER A 102 2.54 -17.99 1.53
CA SER A 102 1.14 -17.96 1.95
C SER A 102 0.95 -17.03 3.15
N TRP A 103 1.83 -17.13 4.15
CA TRP A 103 1.85 -16.24 5.31
C TRP A 103 2.19 -14.80 4.93
N ALA A 104 3.21 -14.59 4.07
CA ALA A 104 3.55 -13.26 3.59
C ALA A 104 2.38 -12.60 2.85
N ALA A 105 1.68 -13.33 1.97
CA ALA A 105 0.49 -12.83 1.30
C ALA A 105 -0.62 -12.45 2.28
N LEU A 106 -0.88 -13.28 3.30
CA LEU A 106 -1.89 -12.98 4.34
C LEU A 106 -1.56 -11.69 5.10
N PHE A 107 -0.30 -11.52 5.53
CA PHE A 107 0.14 -10.29 6.21
C PHE A 107 0.03 -9.08 5.30
N MET A 108 0.45 -9.17 4.04
CA MET A 108 0.30 -8.08 3.08
C MET A 108 -1.17 -7.72 2.84
N PHE A 109 -2.09 -8.69 2.80
CA PHE A 109 -3.53 -8.37 2.71
C PHE A 109 -4.03 -7.62 3.94
N ALA A 110 -3.66 -8.07 5.14
CA ALA A 110 -4.07 -7.40 6.37
C ALA A 110 -3.52 -5.97 6.46
N LEU A 111 -2.23 -5.79 6.20
CA LEU A 111 -1.57 -4.49 6.21
C LEU A 111 -2.11 -3.58 5.09
N GLY A 112 -2.29 -4.09 3.89
CA GLY A 112 -2.84 -3.34 2.76
C GLY A 112 -4.29 -2.89 3.00
N LEU A 113 -5.11 -3.73 3.65
CA LEU A 113 -6.46 -3.34 4.07
C LEU A 113 -6.41 -2.28 5.18
N GLY A 114 -5.51 -2.45 6.16
CA GLY A 114 -5.28 -1.46 7.21
C GLY A 114 -4.91 -0.09 6.64
N LEU A 115 -3.96 -0.04 5.71
CA LEU A 115 -3.56 1.18 4.99
C LEU A 115 -4.71 1.82 4.23
N ALA A 116 -5.53 1.03 3.55
CA ALA A 116 -6.70 1.54 2.83
C ALA A 116 -7.73 2.16 3.79
N VAL A 117 -7.97 1.53 4.95
CA VAL A 117 -8.90 2.02 5.97
C VAL A 117 -8.36 3.28 6.62
N THR A 118 -7.13 3.28 7.13
CA THR A 118 -6.55 4.44 7.79
C THR A 118 -6.40 5.61 6.82
N GLY A 119 -5.95 5.36 5.60
CA GLY A 119 -5.83 6.38 4.55
C GLY A 119 -7.19 7.01 4.21
N TYR A 120 -8.25 6.20 4.07
CA TYR A 120 -9.61 6.71 3.89
C TYR A 120 -10.05 7.57 5.08
N LEU A 121 -9.87 7.10 6.32
CA LEU A 121 -10.28 7.83 7.53
C LEU A 121 -9.55 9.18 7.67
N MET A 122 -8.26 9.25 7.33
CA MET A 122 -7.52 10.52 7.30
C MET A 122 -8.15 11.53 6.34
N THR A 123 -8.68 11.07 5.19
CA THR A 123 -9.38 11.95 4.23
C THR A 123 -10.74 12.48 4.72
N THR A 124 -11.27 11.92 5.82
CA THR A 124 -12.57 12.30 6.40
C THR A 124 -12.46 13.32 7.55
N GLY A 125 -11.28 13.93 7.74
CA GLY A 125 -11.02 14.90 8.81
C GLY A 125 -10.39 14.31 10.08
N HIS A 126 -9.96 13.05 10.04
CA HIS A 126 -9.31 12.36 11.17
C HIS A 126 -7.80 12.13 10.91
N LYS A 127 -7.11 13.07 10.23
CA LYS A 127 -5.69 12.93 9.84
C LYS A 127 -4.81 12.60 11.05
N GLU A 128 -4.75 13.51 12.01
CA GLU A 128 -3.92 13.39 13.22
C GLU A 128 -4.16 12.10 14.02
N THR A 129 -5.39 11.57 14.00
CA THR A 129 -5.74 10.35 14.76
C THR A 129 -5.16 9.09 14.15
N TYR A 130 -5.03 9.04 12.83
CA TYR A 130 -4.66 7.82 12.09
C TYR A 130 -3.30 7.91 11.40
N GLU A 131 -2.63 9.05 11.42
CA GLU A 131 -1.34 9.28 10.77
C GLU A 131 -0.27 8.31 11.27
N ASP A 132 0.00 8.28 12.58
CA ASP A 132 1.00 7.39 13.18
C ASP A 132 0.74 5.91 12.85
N LEU A 133 -0.53 5.51 12.91
CA LEU A 133 -0.94 4.14 12.58
C LEU A 133 -0.75 3.86 11.09
N HIS A 134 -1.07 4.80 10.21
CA HIS A 134 -0.88 4.67 8.78
C HIS A 134 0.60 4.54 8.43
N GLU A 135 1.46 5.38 9.01
CA GLU A 135 2.91 5.31 8.82
C GLU A 135 3.47 3.97 9.33
N PHE A 136 3.07 3.54 10.53
CA PHE A 136 3.47 2.26 11.09
C PHE A 136 3.11 1.09 10.15
N LEU A 137 1.86 1.06 9.66
CA LEU A 137 1.40 0.03 8.73
C LEU A 137 2.18 0.08 7.40
N ALA A 138 2.53 1.27 6.91
CA ALA A 138 3.28 1.44 5.66
C ALA A 138 4.71 0.90 5.78
N ASN A 139 5.39 1.24 6.89
CA ASN A 139 6.73 0.73 7.18
C ASN A 139 6.71 -0.79 7.42
N ALA A 140 5.72 -1.31 8.14
CA ALA A 140 5.54 -2.74 8.32
C ALA A 140 5.30 -3.46 6.98
N PHE A 141 4.47 -2.88 6.10
CA PHE A 141 4.24 -3.41 4.76
C PHE A 141 5.55 -3.45 3.96
N LEU A 142 6.34 -2.36 3.98
CA LEU A 142 7.61 -2.29 3.28
C LEU A 142 8.58 -3.39 3.75
N VAL A 143 8.70 -3.63 5.06
CA VAL A 143 9.54 -4.70 5.61
C VAL A 143 9.10 -6.06 5.08
N VAL A 144 7.79 -6.36 5.11
CA VAL A 144 7.25 -7.62 4.60
C VAL A 144 7.45 -7.74 3.08
N ALA A 145 7.36 -6.64 2.33
CA ALA A 145 7.64 -6.59 0.89
C ALA A 145 9.11 -6.88 0.58
N ILE A 146 10.05 -6.30 1.33
CA ILE A 146 11.48 -6.59 1.20
C ILE A 146 11.76 -8.07 1.49
N LEU A 147 11.22 -8.61 2.58
CA LEU A 147 11.36 -10.04 2.92
C LEU A 147 10.76 -10.95 1.86
N HIS A 148 9.62 -10.57 1.29
CA HIS A 148 9.00 -11.29 0.18
C HIS A 148 9.90 -11.34 -1.06
N VAL A 149 10.43 -10.19 -1.50
CA VAL A 149 11.34 -10.11 -2.65
C VAL A 149 12.62 -10.89 -2.37
N ALA A 150 13.21 -10.77 -1.18
CA ALA A 150 14.38 -11.54 -0.77
C ALA A 150 14.10 -13.06 -0.83
N GLY A 151 12.91 -13.50 -0.38
CA GLY A 151 12.46 -14.89 -0.49
C GLY A 151 12.33 -15.37 -1.94
N VAL A 152 11.83 -14.53 -2.84
CA VAL A 152 11.74 -14.82 -4.29
C VAL A 152 13.14 -14.97 -4.89
N VAL A 153 14.08 -14.07 -4.56
CA VAL A 153 15.48 -14.14 -5.01
C VAL A 153 16.15 -15.41 -4.49
N LEU A 154 16.05 -15.68 -3.19
CA LEU A 154 16.62 -16.88 -2.56
C LEU A 154 16.10 -18.16 -3.21
N HIS A 155 14.78 -18.26 -3.42
CA HIS A 155 14.19 -19.41 -4.11
C HIS A 155 14.71 -19.52 -5.55
N SER A 156 14.80 -18.39 -6.27
CA SER A 156 15.20 -18.39 -7.68
C SER A 156 16.64 -18.87 -7.85
N VAL A 157 17.55 -18.42 -6.99
CA VAL A 157 18.95 -18.87 -6.97
C VAL A 157 19.07 -20.33 -6.56
N ARG A 158 18.41 -20.73 -5.46
CA ARG A 158 18.53 -22.08 -4.89
C ARG A 158 17.94 -23.18 -5.77
N HIS A 159 16.84 -22.88 -6.46
CA HIS A 159 16.13 -23.86 -7.30
C HIS A 159 16.38 -23.69 -8.80
N HIS A 160 17.23 -22.71 -9.19
CA HIS A 160 17.48 -22.34 -10.59
C HIS A 160 16.17 -22.19 -11.38
N ASP A 161 15.16 -21.60 -10.76
CA ASP A 161 13.81 -21.44 -11.30
C ASP A 161 13.41 -19.98 -11.20
N TRP A 162 13.12 -19.36 -12.34
CA TRP A 162 12.81 -17.93 -12.43
C TRP A 162 11.36 -17.68 -12.01
N ILE A 163 11.09 -17.76 -10.70
CA ILE A 163 9.73 -17.57 -10.16
C ILE A 163 9.18 -16.19 -10.49
N ALA A 164 10.00 -15.14 -10.55
CA ALA A 164 9.54 -13.81 -10.94
C ALA A 164 8.84 -13.82 -12.32
N LEU A 165 9.33 -14.61 -13.28
CA LEU A 165 8.72 -14.73 -14.60
C LEU A 165 7.34 -15.40 -14.56
N SER A 166 7.07 -16.25 -13.56
CA SER A 166 5.76 -16.88 -13.38
C SER A 166 4.66 -15.86 -13.07
N MET A 167 5.02 -14.70 -12.50
CA MET A 167 4.07 -13.58 -12.31
C MET A 167 3.86 -12.73 -13.56
N VAL A 168 4.67 -12.92 -14.60
CA VAL A 168 4.47 -12.28 -15.91
C VAL A 168 3.68 -13.21 -16.82
N ASN A 169 4.21 -14.41 -17.06
CA ASN A 169 3.66 -15.36 -18.04
C ASN A 169 2.63 -16.34 -17.44
N GLY A 170 2.50 -16.39 -16.11
CA GLY A 170 1.58 -17.29 -15.39
C GLY A 170 2.04 -18.72 -15.24
N ARG A 171 3.24 -19.06 -15.73
CA ARG A 171 3.73 -20.43 -15.83
C ARG A 171 4.90 -20.68 -14.89
N LYS A 172 4.93 -21.89 -14.32
CA LYS A 172 5.99 -22.37 -13.42
C LYS A 172 6.50 -23.73 -13.89
N LEU A 173 7.75 -24.06 -13.57
CA LEU A 173 8.27 -25.41 -13.79
C LEU A 173 7.70 -26.38 -12.75
N THR A 174 6.91 -27.35 -13.23
CA THR A 174 6.28 -28.36 -12.38
C THR A 174 6.85 -29.76 -12.64
N LEU A 175 6.86 -30.58 -11.60
CA LEU A 175 7.09 -32.02 -11.67
C LEU A 175 5.83 -32.71 -12.21
N GLU A 176 6.01 -33.90 -12.77
CA GLU A 176 4.88 -34.72 -13.22
C GLU A 176 3.98 -35.09 -12.04
N GLY A 177 2.66 -35.13 -12.29
CA GLY A 177 1.65 -35.38 -11.25
C GLY A 177 1.25 -34.16 -10.41
N MET A 178 1.93 -33.02 -10.52
CA MET A 178 1.49 -31.80 -9.84
C MET A 178 0.27 -31.16 -10.53
N GLU A 179 -0.76 -30.82 -9.76
CA GLU A 179 -2.00 -30.24 -10.27
C GLU A 179 -1.79 -28.82 -10.81
N THR A 180 -2.51 -28.43 -11.85
CA THR A 180 -2.35 -27.12 -12.53
C THR A 180 -3.71 -26.48 -12.83
N ILE A 181 -3.74 -25.22 -13.26
CA ILE A 181 -4.98 -24.60 -13.72
C ILE A 181 -5.16 -24.82 -15.23
N THR A 182 -6.40 -25.08 -15.65
CA THR A 182 -6.74 -25.37 -17.06
C THR A 182 -6.89 -24.11 -17.92
N SER A 183 -7.15 -22.96 -17.31
CA SER A 183 -7.37 -21.69 -18.01
C SER A 183 -6.78 -20.52 -17.23
N SER A 184 -6.18 -19.56 -17.97
CA SER A 184 -5.65 -18.33 -17.38
C SER A 184 -6.75 -17.30 -17.07
N ARG A 185 -8.03 -17.62 -17.31
CA ARG A 185 -9.19 -16.73 -17.07
C ARG A 185 -9.02 -15.35 -17.73
N ARG A 186 -8.59 -15.31 -19.00
CA ARG A 186 -8.28 -14.06 -19.74
C ARG A 186 -9.43 -13.06 -19.75
N LEU A 187 -10.68 -13.53 -19.95
CA LEU A 187 -11.85 -12.66 -19.91
C LEU A 187 -12.05 -11.99 -18.55
N ALA A 188 -11.90 -12.73 -17.45
CA ALA A 188 -11.93 -12.15 -16.11
C ALA A 188 -10.77 -11.18 -15.88
N GLY A 189 -9.60 -11.42 -16.51
CA GLY A 189 -8.48 -10.49 -16.53
C GLY A 189 -8.83 -9.17 -17.21
N LEU A 190 -9.48 -9.23 -18.37
CA LEU A 190 -9.95 -8.04 -19.09
C LEU A 190 -11.00 -7.27 -18.27
N VAL A 191 -11.97 -7.98 -17.67
CA VAL A 191 -12.96 -7.37 -16.76
C VAL A 191 -12.28 -6.69 -15.58
N SER A 192 -11.29 -7.33 -14.96
CA SER A 192 -10.51 -6.74 -13.86
C SER A 192 -9.80 -5.46 -14.31
N ALA A 193 -9.19 -5.46 -15.49
CA ALA A 193 -8.50 -4.29 -16.03
C ALA A 193 -9.45 -3.13 -16.35
N ILE A 194 -10.60 -3.43 -16.96
CA ILE A 194 -11.65 -2.44 -17.22
C ILE A 194 -12.15 -1.86 -15.89
N LEU A 195 -12.39 -2.71 -14.89
CA LEU A 195 -12.89 -2.27 -13.59
C LEU A 195 -11.91 -1.34 -12.88
N VAL A 196 -10.60 -1.68 -12.87
CA VAL A 196 -9.56 -0.78 -12.36
C VAL A 196 -9.54 0.53 -13.13
N LEU A 197 -9.57 0.50 -14.46
CA LEU A 197 -9.58 1.69 -15.29
C LEU A 197 -10.81 2.56 -15.01
N SER A 198 -11.99 1.97 -14.88
CA SER A 198 -13.23 2.67 -14.54
C SER A 198 -13.14 3.36 -13.19
N VAL A 199 -12.57 2.71 -12.17
CA VAL A 199 -12.34 3.32 -10.84
C VAL A 199 -11.33 4.46 -10.94
N THR A 200 -10.22 4.28 -11.65
CA THR A 200 -9.23 5.35 -11.87
C THR A 200 -9.86 6.57 -12.53
N LEU A 201 -10.61 6.37 -13.63
CA LEU A 201 -11.30 7.46 -14.33
C LEU A 201 -12.37 8.11 -13.46
N PHE A 202 -13.09 7.32 -12.67
CA PHE A 202 -14.07 7.83 -11.72
C PHE A 202 -13.43 8.74 -10.67
N LEU A 203 -12.32 8.31 -10.06
CA LEU A 203 -11.58 9.11 -9.09
C LEU A 203 -11.04 10.40 -9.73
N TYR A 204 -10.44 10.28 -10.91
CA TYR A 204 -9.90 11.43 -11.65
C TYR A 204 -10.98 12.47 -11.99
N ASN A 205 -12.13 12.03 -12.51
CA ASN A 205 -13.23 12.92 -12.90
C ASN A 205 -13.98 13.54 -11.70
N ARG A 206 -13.71 13.09 -10.48
CA ARG A 206 -14.32 13.59 -9.24
C ARG A 206 -13.34 14.33 -8.35
N PHE A 207 -12.08 14.39 -8.74
CA PHE A 207 -11.03 15.10 -8.05
C PHE A 207 -10.97 16.55 -8.55
N ASP A 208 -11.05 17.49 -7.62
CA ASP A 208 -10.87 18.91 -7.87
C ASP A 208 -9.47 19.32 -7.38
N THR A 209 -8.63 19.75 -8.32
CA THR A 209 -7.23 20.14 -8.06
C THR A 209 -7.11 21.46 -7.31
N GLN A 210 -8.09 22.37 -7.44
CA GLN A 210 -8.04 23.67 -6.76
C GLN A 210 -8.37 23.52 -5.28
N SER A 211 -9.45 22.79 -4.99
CA SER A 211 -9.89 22.55 -3.61
C SER A 211 -9.18 21.36 -2.94
N ARG A 212 -8.44 20.55 -3.72
CA ARG A 212 -7.84 19.28 -3.29
C ARG A 212 -8.88 18.36 -2.64
N THR A 213 -10.10 18.36 -3.18
CA THR A 213 -11.19 17.53 -2.66
C THR A 213 -11.61 16.49 -3.66
N LEU A 214 -12.09 15.36 -3.15
CA LEU A 214 -12.64 14.27 -3.94
C LEU A 214 -14.08 14.02 -3.50
N LEU A 215 -15.03 14.08 -4.44
CA LEU A 215 -16.42 13.73 -4.15
C LEU A 215 -16.64 12.22 -4.36
N LEU A 216 -16.61 11.46 -3.28
CA LEU A 216 -16.79 10.01 -3.29
C LEU A 216 -18.18 9.65 -2.74
N PHE A 217 -19.07 9.16 -3.60
CA PHE A 217 -20.45 8.74 -3.22
C PHE A 217 -21.24 9.81 -2.43
N GLY A 218 -21.04 11.10 -2.76
CA GLY A 218 -21.71 12.21 -2.08
C GLY A 218 -20.98 12.72 -0.83
N GLN A 219 -19.93 12.03 -0.38
CA GLN A 219 -19.04 12.48 0.68
C GLN A 219 -17.86 13.27 0.10
N LYS A 220 -17.57 14.44 0.67
CA LYS A 220 -16.36 15.20 0.33
C LYS A 220 -15.20 14.67 1.15
N LEU A 221 -14.16 14.22 0.46
CA LEU A 221 -12.89 13.78 1.05
C LEU A 221 -11.84 14.87 0.83
N GLN A 222 -11.07 15.18 1.86
CA GLN A 222 -10.01 16.16 1.82
C GLN A 222 -8.68 15.46 1.49
N LEU A 223 -8.06 15.81 0.37
CA LEU A 223 -6.84 15.17 -0.17
C LEU A 223 -5.61 16.11 -0.10
N GLY A 224 -5.48 16.84 1.00
CA GLY A 224 -4.37 17.76 1.28
C GLY A 224 -4.79 18.82 2.29
N GLU A 225 -3.84 19.59 2.81
CA GLU A 225 -4.19 20.65 3.77
C GLU A 225 -5.04 21.74 3.11
N SER A 226 -6.09 22.18 3.80
CA SER A 226 -6.90 23.33 3.38
C SER A 226 -6.16 24.61 3.75
N GLU A 227 -5.89 25.50 2.79
CA GLU A 227 -5.28 26.81 3.06
C GLU A 227 -6.03 27.64 4.12
N LYS A 228 -7.32 27.32 4.40
CA LYS A 228 -8.11 28.03 5.41
C LYS A 228 -7.63 27.82 6.85
N GLY A 229 -6.86 26.78 7.16
CA GLY A 229 -6.28 26.59 8.50
C GLY A 229 -5.13 27.56 8.82
N ARG A 230 -4.57 28.21 7.79
CA ARG A 230 -3.39 29.09 7.92
C ARG A 230 -3.74 30.50 8.41
N SER A 231 -5.01 30.91 8.31
CA SER A 231 -5.43 32.25 8.74
C SER A 231 -5.78 32.34 10.23
N GLU A 232 -6.00 31.23 10.93
CA GLU A 232 -6.33 31.25 12.36
C GLU A 232 -5.11 30.96 13.26
N GLY A 233 -4.04 30.37 12.71
CA GLY A 233 -2.84 30.01 13.47
C GLY A 233 -1.76 31.10 13.58
N ASN A 234 -1.87 32.20 12.83
CA ASN A 234 -0.80 33.22 12.72
C ASN A 234 -1.14 34.58 13.35
N ASP A 235 -2.26 34.72 14.08
CA ASP A 235 -2.67 36.01 14.68
C ASP A 235 -2.38 36.13 16.19
N PHE A 236 -1.72 35.15 16.82
CA PHE A 236 -1.36 35.20 18.24
C PHE A 236 0.13 35.47 18.48
N GLY A 237 0.70 36.43 17.73
CA GLY A 237 2.14 36.62 17.71
C GLY A 237 2.66 38.04 17.50
N LEU A 238 1.89 39.11 17.71
CA LEU A 238 2.46 40.47 17.72
C LEU A 238 1.78 41.40 18.74
N HIS A 239 2.63 42.16 19.44
CA HIS A 239 2.36 43.32 20.31
C HIS A 239 2.01 43.09 21.80
N SER A 240 3.05 42.95 22.62
CA SER A 240 3.11 43.65 23.91
C SER A 240 4.54 43.78 24.44
N GLN A 241 5.31 44.71 23.88
CA GLN A 241 6.37 45.44 24.60
C GLN A 241 6.53 46.83 23.98
N SER A 242 5.66 47.75 24.38
CA SER A 242 5.94 49.18 24.37
C SER A 242 5.11 49.80 25.48
N GLY A 243 5.79 50.42 26.45
CA GLY A 243 5.12 51.12 27.56
C GLY A 243 5.65 50.76 28.95
N LYS A 244 6.93 51.00 29.21
CA LYS A 244 7.35 51.39 30.57
C LYS A 244 7.97 52.77 30.52
N LEU A 245 7.17 53.72 31.01
CA LEU A 245 7.57 55.03 31.48
C LEU A 245 8.87 54.94 32.29
N ILE A 246 9.87 55.74 31.91
CA ILE A 246 10.87 56.24 32.84
C ILE A 246 10.65 57.74 32.86
N GLU A 247 9.98 58.19 33.92
CA GLU A 247 9.78 59.59 34.24
C GLU A 247 10.84 59.98 35.29
N MET A 248 11.66 60.97 34.90
CA MET A 248 12.31 62.03 35.67
C MET A 248 12.98 61.72 37.01
N LYS A 249 14.31 61.96 37.03
CA LYS A 249 14.96 62.69 38.12
C LYS A 249 16.14 63.51 37.59
N HIS A 250 15.86 64.78 37.31
CA HIS A 250 16.84 65.87 37.21
C HIS A 250 16.22 67.00 38.03
N ASP A 251 16.70 67.14 39.26
CA ASP A 251 16.57 68.37 40.03
C ASP A 251 18.01 68.88 40.13
N ASP A 252 18.33 69.84 39.27
CA ASP A 252 19.32 70.87 39.56
C ASP A 252 18.58 71.94 40.37
N ASP A 253 19.10 72.30 41.54
CA ASP A 253 18.88 73.62 42.14
C ASP A 253 20.15 73.97 42.93
N ASP A 254 20.84 74.99 42.40
CA ASP A 254 21.84 75.82 43.08
C ASP A 254 21.13 76.75 44.10
N ASP A 255 21.67 76.89 45.32
CA ASP A 255 22.03 78.17 45.96
C ASP A 255 22.31 78.02 47.49
N ASP A 256 23.31 78.81 47.93
CA ASP A 256 23.89 79.07 49.27
C ASP A 256 25.02 78.18 49.83
#